data_AF-A0A9P7G8T1-F1
#
_entry.id   AF-A0A9P7G8T1-F1
#
_cell.length_a   1.000
_cell.length_b   1.000
_cell.length_c   1.000
_cell.angle_alpha   90.00
_cell.angle_beta   90.00
_cell.angle_gamma   90.00
#
_symmetry.space_group_name_H-M   'P 1'
#
loop_
_entity.id
_entity.type
_entity.pdbx_description
1 polymer ?
#
loop_
_entity_poly.entity_id
_entity_poly.type
_entity_poly.pdbx_seq_one_letter_code
_entity_poly.pdbx_strand_id
1 'polypeptide(L)'
;MGEVLVFMHYGKEFRIQRRMVQQYFAKDKAKERQPIQLREARALAQSLLATPDRHKELMLRFSTAIVIEITFGHRIIADDDPYLKLADEFARSSTQTGPPGGTAVDLFPFSMVLYPEVQAMAQKELDTVVGTERLPEFHDRELLPYLGCLLLETLR
;
A
#
# COMPACT_ATOMS: atom_id res chain seq x y z
N MET A 1 1.09 -14.42 8.77
CA MET A 1 1.13 -13.01 8.33
C MET A 1 -0.28 -12.66 7.88
N GLY A 2 -1.02 -11.89 8.66
CA GLY A 2 -2.42 -11.56 8.32
C GLY A 2 -2.48 -10.49 7.23
N GLU A 3 -3.34 -10.67 6.24
CA GLU A 3 -3.61 -9.67 5.20
C GLU A 3 -4.07 -8.35 5.85
N VAL A 4 -3.60 -7.22 5.29
CA VAL A 4 -4.03 -5.88 5.69
C VAL A 4 -5.49 -5.69 5.26
N LEU A 5 -6.33 -5.17 6.14
CA LEU A 5 -7.78 -5.00 5.95
C LEU A 5 -8.18 -4.42 4.57
N VAL A 6 -7.34 -3.56 3.99
CA VAL A 6 -7.58 -2.89 2.71
C VAL A 6 -7.51 -3.84 1.51
N PHE A 7 -6.71 -4.92 1.59
CA PHE A 7 -6.50 -5.88 0.51
C PHE A 7 -7.25 -7.21 0.74
N MET A 8 -7.98 -7.33 1.85
CA MET A 8 -8.74 -8.54 2.15
C MET A 8 -9.96 -8.68 1.24
N HIS A 9 -10.19 -9.90 0.76
CA HIS A 9 -11.43 -10.25 0.08
C HIS A 9 -12.63 -10.16 1.04
N TYR A 10 -13.78 -9.72 0.52
CA TYR A 10 -14.99 -9.61 1.33
C TYR A 10 -15.43 -11.00 1.82
N GLY A 11 -15.32 -11.24 3.12
CA GLY A 11 -15.57 -12.54 3.73
C GLY A 11 -15.82 -12.48 5.24
N LYS A 12 -15.86 -13.66 5.88
CA LYS A 12 -16.05 -13.76 7.34
C LYS A 12 -14.91 -13.07 8.09
N GLU A 13 -13.67 -13.24 7.64
CA GLU A 13 -12.49 -12.64 8.27
C GLU A 13 -12.46 -11.12 8.10
N PHE A 14 -12.78 -10.59 6.91
CA PHE A 14 -12.95 -9.15 6.68
C PHE A 14 -13.97 -8.55 7.65
N ARG A 15 -15.13 -9.19 7.83
CA ARG A 15 -16.16 -8.69 8.77
C ARG A 15 -15.68 -8.68 10.21
N ILE A 16 -14.88 -9.67 10.62
CA ILE A 16 -14.32 -9.74 11.98
C ILE A 16 -13.28 -8.63 12.17
N GLN A 17 -12.30 -8.52 11.26
CA GLN A 17 -11.27 -7.49 11.35
C GLN A 17 -11.84 -6.08 11.26
N ARG A 18 -12.79 -5.83 10.34
CA ARG A 18 -13.50 -4.55 10.24
C ARG A 18 -14.23 -4.21 11.53
N ARG A 19 -14.90 -5.19 12.16
CA ARG A 19 -15.60 -4.98 13.43
C ARG A 19 -14.61 -4.60 14.53
N MET A 20 -13.46 -5.28 14.64
CA MET A 20 -12.42 -4.95 15.60
C MET A 20 -11.90 -3.52 15.38
N VAL A 21 -11.51 -3.18 14.14
CA VAL A 21 -11.02 -1.83 13.81
C VAL A 21 -12.08 -0.77 14.11
N GLN A 22 -13.32 -0.96 13.68
CA GLN A 22 -14.40 -0.02 13.97
C GLN A 22 -14.67 0.14 15.47
N GLN A 23 -14.60 -0.93 16.26
CA GLN A 23 -14.78 -0.84 17.71
C GLN A 23 -13.71 0.02 18.39
N TYR A 24 -12.45 -0.10 17.97
CA TYR A 24 -11.36 0.68 18.53
C TYR A 24 -11.29 2.11 17.96
N PHE A 25 -11.68 2.34 16.71
CA PHE A 25 -11.60 3.65 16.03
C PHE A 25 -12.97 4.35 15.89
N ALA A 26 -13.98 3.93 16.63
CA ALA A 26 -15.30 4.55 16.63
C ALA A 26 -15.23 6.03 17.06
N LYS A 27 -16.13 6.84 16.48
CA LYS A 27 -16.23 8.30 16.76
C LYS A 27 -16.40 8.60 18.26
N ASP A 28 -17.11 7.75 18.97
CA ASP A 28 -17.38 7.92 20.40
C ASP A 28 -16.10 7.80 21.26
N LYS A 29 -15.12 7.02 20.79
CA LYS A 29 -13.82 6.80 21.45
C LYS A 29 -12.76 7.85 21.09
N ALA A 30 -13.06 8.74 20.15
CA ALA A 30 -12.13 9.79 19.74
C ALA A 30 -11.85 10.79 20.89
N LYS A 31 -12.87 11.14 21.69
CA LYS A 31 -12.73 12.07 22.82
C LYS A 31 -11.86 11.49 23.93
N GLU A 32 -11.99 10.19 24.22
CA GLU A 32 -11.19 9.49 25.23
C GLU A 32 -9.68 9.48 24.87
N ARG A 33 -9.32 9.66 23.59
CA ARG A 33 -7.94 9.61 23.08
C ARG A 33 -7.28 10.98 22.92
N GLN A 34 -8.04 12.06 23.10
CA GLN A 34 -7.52 13.43 23.07
C GLN A 34 -6.31 13.66 23.99
N PRO A 35 -6.25 13.15 25.24
CA PRO A 35 -5.08 13.36 26.10
C PRO A 35 -3.80 12.75 25.53
N ILE A 36 -3.90 11.60 24.86
CA ILE A 36 -2.76 10.93 24.22
C ILE A 36 -2.27 11.76 23.04
N GLN A 37 -3.17 12.17 22.15
CA GLN A 37 -2.82 13.00 21.00
C GLN A 37 -2.18 14.33 21.42
N LEU A 38 -2.72 14.98 22.46
CA LEU A 38 -2.20 16.25 22.96
C LEU A 38 -0.80 16.11 23.57
N ARG A 39 -0.54 14.98 24.24
CA ARG A 39 0.79 14.68 24.80
C ARG A 39 1.82 14.50 23.69
N GLU A 40 1.52 13.68 22.69
CA GLU A 40 2.42 13.45 21.56
C GLU A 40 2.57 14.73 20.70
N ALA A 41 1.53 15.55 20.57
CA ALA A 41 1.58 16.81 19.84
C ALA A 41 2.52 17.82 20.52
N ARG A 42 2.54 17.86 21.86
CA ARG A 42 3.50 18.68 22.61
C ARG A 42 4.94 18.20 22.41
N ALA A 43 5.17 16.88 22.43
CA ALA A 43 6.48 16.30 22.19
C ALA A 43 6.97 16.59 20.75
N LEU A 44 6.08 16.51 19.77
CA LEU A 44 6.34 16.89 18.39
C LEU A 44 6.70 18.38 18.27
N ALA A 45 5.91 19.27 18.87
CA ALA A 45 6.16 20.71 18.83
C ALA A 45 7.52 21.07 19.46
N GLN A 46 7.88 20.46 20.59
CA GLN A 46 9.19 20.63 21.21
C GLN A 46 10.33 20.13 20.30
N SER A 47 10.15 18.97 19.67
CA SER A 47 11.16 18.37 18.79
C SER A 47 11.35 19.14 17.49
N LEU A 48 10.26 19.70 16.94
CA LEU A 48 10.29 20.56 15.74
C LEU A 48 11.03 21.89 16.00
N LEU A 49 10.85 22.48 17.19
CA LEU A 49 11.57 23.69 17.57
C LEU A 49 13.09 23.44 17.73
N ALA A 50 13.48 22.24 18.16
CA ALA A 50 14.88 21.87 18.31
C ALA A 50 15.55 21.46 16.98
N THR A 51 14.82 20.77 16.11
CA THR A 51 15.36 20.17 14.88
C THR A 51 14.35 20.26 13.72
N PRO A 52 14.19 21.45 13.11
CA PRO A 52 13.18 21.66 12.06
C PRO A 52 13.45 20.84 10.79
N ASP A 53 14.72 20.51 10.51
CA ASP A 53 15.10 19.76 9.31
C ASP A 53 14.56 18.32 9.29
N ARG A 54 14.30 17.74 10.47
CA ARG A 54 13.80 16.35 10.63
C ARG A 54 12.28 16.24 10.64
N HIS A 55 11.55 17.26 10.17
CA HIS A 55 10.08 17.30 10.22
C HIS A 55 9.39 16.03 9.69
N LYS A 56 9.90 15.40 8.61
CA LYS A 56 9.30 14.17 8.05
C LYS A 56 9.35 12.99 9.02
N GLU A 57 10.51 12.77 9.62
CA GLU A 57 10.73 11.70 10.60
C GLU A 57 9.92 11.94 11.87
N LEU A 58 9.86 13.19 12.33
CA LEU A 58 9.09 13.59 13.50
C LEU A 58 7.58 13.40 13.30
N MET A 59 7.07 13.69 12.10
CA MET A 59 5.67 13.45 11.74
C MET A 59 5.34 11.95 11.71
N LEU A 60 6.23 11.13 11.15
CA LEU A 60 6.06 9.67 11.16
C LEU A 60 6.07 9.14 12.59
N ARG A 61 7.02 9.57 13.43
CA ARG A 61 7.09 9.19 14.85
C ARG A 61 5.82 9.57 15.60
N PHE A 62 5.30 10.78 15.40
CA PHE A 62 4.07 11.25 16.04
C PHE A 62 2.87 10.35 15.69
N SER A 63 2.66 10.07 14.41
CA SER A 63 1.58 9.21 13.95
C SER A 63 1.72 7.78 14.49
N THR A 64 2.93 7.22 14.40
CA THR A 64 3.21 5.85 14.87
C THR A 64 3.03 5.73 16.39
N ALA A 65 3.47 6.72 17.17
CA ALA A 65 3.29 6.73 18.62
C ALA A 65 1.81 6.69 19.02
N ILE A 66 0.98 7.50 18.35
CA ILE A 66 -0.47 7.51 18.61
C ILE A 66 -1.08 6.16 18.25
N VAL A 67 -0.77 5.61 17.07
CA VAL A 67 -1.35 4.33 16.61
C VAL A 67 -0.93 3.17 17.51
N ILE A 68 0.35 3.07 17.85
CA ILE A 68 0.89 1.97 18.67
C ILE A 68 0.35 2.03 20.10
N GLU A 69 0.23 3.22 20.69
CA GLU A 69 -0.35 3.38 22.01
C GLU A 69 -1.86 3.06 22.02
N ILE A 70 -2.56 3.44 20.96
CA ILE A 70 -3.98 3.11 20.78
C ILE A 70 -4.22 1.61 20.59
N THR A 71 -3.39 0.96 19.78
CA THR A 71 -3.62 -0.40 19.30
C THR A 71 -3.04 -1.44 20.24
N PHE A 72 -1.86 -1.17 20.80
CA PHE A 72 -1.12 -2.12 21.63
C PHE A 72 -0.97 -1.64 23.08
N GLY A 73 -1.35 -0.40 23.40
CA GLY A 73 -1.08 0.18 24.73
C GLY A 73 0.40 0.44 24.99
N HIS A 74 1.25 0.31 23.96
CA HIS A 74 2.69 0.47 24.08
C HIS A 74 3.09 1.91 23.81
N ARG A 75 3.93 2.47 24.69
CA ARG A 75 4.41 3.84 24.55
C ARG A 75 5.80 3.84 23.94
N ILE A 76 5.96 4.62 22.87
CA ILE A 76 7.25 4.83 22.22
C ILE A 76 8.06 5.84 23.04
N ILE A 77 9.12 5.37 23.70
CA ILE A 77 9.96 6.20 24.58
C ILE A 77 11.24 6.64 23.84
N ALA A 78 11.81 5.76 23.01
CA ALA A 78 13.06 5.99 22.30
C ALA A 78 12.83 6.04 20.78
N ASP A 79 13.71 6.75 20.07
CA ASP A 79 13.68 6.86 18.61
C ASP A 79 14.06 5.55 17.89
N ASP A 80 14.64 4.58 18.62
CA ASP A 80 15.05 3.26 18.08
C ASP A 80 14.01 2.15 18.35
N ASP A 81 12.79 2.52 18.72
CA ASP A 81 11.73 1.56 19.02
C ASP A 81 11.43 0.68 17.79
N PRO A 82 11.33 -0.67 17.93
CA PRO A 82 11.02 -1.59 16.84
C PRO A 82 9.77 -1.21 16.05
N TYR A 83 8.76 -0.61 16.70
CA TYR A 83 7.53 -0.19 16.04
C TYR A 83 7.74 1.01 15.10
N LEU A 84 8.73 1.86 15.36
CA LEU A 84 9.10 2.95 14.44
C LEU A 84 9.75 2.39 13.18
N LYS A 85 10.64 1.40 13.32
CA LYS A 85 11.26 0.72 12.17
C LYS A 85 10.21 0.01 11.32
N LEU A 86 9.29 -0.70 11.97
CA LEU A 86 8.19 -1.38 11.29
C LEU A 86 7.27 -0.40 10.55
N ALA A 87 6.95 0.74 11.17
CA ALA A 87 6.13 1.77 10.53
C ALA A 87 6.84 2.43 9.34
N ASP A 88 8.15 2.69 9.43
CA ASP A 88 8.95 3.20 8.31
C ASP A 88 9.02 2.19 7.16
N GLU A 89 9.29 0.91 7.46
CA GLU A 89 9.28 -0.16 6.47
C GLU A 89 7.92 -0.30 5.79
N PHE A 90 6.83 -0.23 6.55
CA PHE A 90 5.47 -0.26 6.03
C PHE A 90 5.18 0.96 5.15
N ALA A 91 5.56 2.16 5.59
CA ALA A 91 5.35 3.39 4.83
C ALA A 91 6.13 3.39 3.51
N ARG A 92 7.38 2.91 3.53
CA ARG A 92 8.22 2.75 2.33
C ARG A 92 7.63 1.74 1.37
N SER A 93 7.25 0.56 1.87
CA SER A 93 6.62 -0.49 1.06
C SER A 93 5.29 -0.04 0.46
N SER A 94 4.48 0.69 1.23
CA SER A 94 3.21 1.25 0.76
C SER A 94 3.41 2.33 -0.31
N THR A 95 4.46 3.16 -0.18
CA THR A 95 4.74 4.25 -1.13
C THR A 95 5.45 3.74 -2.39
N GLN A 96 6.13 2.60 -2.35
CA GLN A 96 6.75 2.00 -3.54
C GLN A 96 5.74 1.20 -4.38
N THR A 97 4.70 0.64 -3.75
CA THR A 97 3.71 -0.21 -4.43
C THR A 97 2.38 0.50 -4.71
N GLY A 98 2.11 1.63 -4.06
CA GLY A 98 0.81 2.32 -4.07
C GLY A 98 0.58 3.43 -5.11
N PRO A 99 1.59 4.21 -5.58
CA PRO A 99 1.35 5.27 -6.53
C PRO A 99 1.16 4.73 -7.96
N PRO A 100 0.08 5.11 -8.67
CA PRO A 100 -0.01 4.89 -10.11
C PRO A 100 1.13 5.64 -10.81
N GLY A 101 1.88 4.92 -11.64
CA GLY A 101 3.09 5.38 -12.33
C GLY A 101 4.39 4.85 -11.73
N GLY A 102 4.33 4.16 -10.59
CA GLY A 102 5.49 3.55 -9.93
C GLY A 102 5.67 2.07 -10.23
N THR A 103 4.68 1.41 -10.83
CA THR A 103 4.73 -0.02 -11.14
C THR A 103 4.93 -0.27 -12.63
N ALA A 104 5.58 -1.38 -12.96
CA ALA A 104 5.77 -1.81 -14.35
C ALA A 104 4.45 -1.99 -15.13
N VAL A 105 3.34 -2.26 -14.42
CA VAL A 105 1.99 -2.32 -15.00
C VAL A 105 1.53 -0.93 -15.49
N ASP A 106 1.95 0.14 -14.82
CA ASP A 106 1.63 1.51 -15.24
C ASP A 106 2.42 1.95 -16.48
N LEU A 107 3.59 1.34 -16.73
CA LEU A 107 4.44 1.58 -17.91
C LEU A 107 3.92 0.84 -19.16
N PHE A 108 3.13 -0.21 -18.97
CA PHE A 108 2.62 -1.03 -20.08
C PHE A 108 1.83 -0.21 -21.12
N PRO A 109 0.83 0.63 -20.75
CA PRO A 109 0.12 1.46 -21.73
C PRO A 109 1.05 2.43 -22.47
N PHE A 110 2.04 3.02 -21.78
CA PHE A 110 3.01 3.91 -22.41
C PHE A 110 3.90 3.19 -23.43
N SER A 111 4.33 1.96 -23.12
CA SER A 111 5.12 1.15 -24.05
C SER A 111 4.34 0.77 -25.32
N MET A 112 3.04 0.50 -25.21
CA MET A 112 2.19 0.18 -26.36
C MET A 112 1.95 1.39 -27.26
N VAL A 113 1.88 2.60 -26.68
CA VAL A 113 1.78 3.85 -27.46
C VAL A 113 3.08 4.17 -28.20
N LEU A 114 4.23 3.84 -27.62
CA LEU A 114 5.55 4.09 -28.22
C LEU A 114 5.93 3.08 -29.31
N TYR A 115 5.46 1.84 -29.19
CA TYR A 115 5.78 0.73 -30.11
C TYR A 115 4.50 0.09 -30.67
N PRO A 116 3.77 0.77 -31.56
CA PRO A 116 2.51 0.28 -32.12
C PRO A 116 2.67 -1.05 -32.89
N GLU A 117 3.85 -1.33 -33.44
CA GLU A 117 4.16 -2.61 -34.09
C GLU A 117 4.17 -3.78 -33.11
N VAL A 118 4.67 -3.58 -31.90
CA VAL A 118 4.68 -4.58 -30.82
C VAL A 118 3.26 -4.80 -30.30
N GLN A 119 2.48 -3.72 -30.16
CA GLN A 119 1.06 -3.78 -29.81
C GLN A 119 0.26 -4.60 -30.84
N ALA A 120 0.47 -4.34 -32.14
CA ALA A 120 -0.23 -5.05 -33.21
C ALA A 120 0.09 -6.55 -33.23
N MET A 121 1.34 -6.92 -32.97
CA MET A 121 1.74 -8.33 -32.86
C MET A 121 1.11 -9.01 -31.64
N ALA A 122 1.04 -8.33 -30.49
CA ALA A 122 0.38 -8.82 -29.30
C ALA A 122 -1.14 -8.98 -29.49
N GLN A 123 -1.80 -8.01 -30.13
CA GLN A 123 -3.22 -8.11 -30.50
C GLN A 123 -3.49 -9.28 -31.44
N LYS A 124 -2.64 -9.47 -32.46
CA LYS A 124 -2.79 -10.57 -33.42
C LYS A 124 -2.70 -11.93 -32.75
N GLU A 125 -1.76 -12.11 -31.81
CA GLU A 125 -1.66 -13.35 -31.03
C GLU A 125 -2.93 -13.57 -30.18
N LEU A 126 -3.40 -12.52 -29.50
CA LEU A 126 -4.62 -12.57 -28.69
C LEU A 126 -5.85 -12.95 -29.52
N ASP A 127 -6.04 -12.29 -30.67
CA ASP A 127 -7.15 -12.55 -31.59
C ASP A 127 -7.10 -13.95 -32.19
N THR A 128 -5.90 -14.52 -32.38
CA THR A 128 -5.72 -15.87 -32.91
C THR A 128 -6.09 -16.95 -31.88
N VAL A 129 -5.78 -16.73 -30.60
CA VAL A 129 -5.94 -17.74 -29.54
C VAL A 129 -7.30 -17.66 -28.86
N VAL A 130 -7.78 -16.45 -28.58
CA VAL A 130 -9.00 -16.21 -27.80
C VAL A 130 -10.21 -15.96 -28.72
N GLY A 131 -9.97 -15.38 -29.91
CA GLY A 131 -11.02 -14.90 -30.80
C GLY A 131 -11.70 -13.63 -30.28
N THR A 132 -12.68 -13.11 -31.03
CA THR A 132 -13.41 -11.87 -30.67
C THR A 132 -14.65 -12.09 -29.80
N GLU A 133 -15.00 -13.35 -29.50
CA GLU A 133 -16.28 -13.70 -28.85
C GLU A 133 -16.19 -13.91 -27.34
N ARG A 134 -14.99 -14.10 -26.78
CA ARG A 134 -14.77 -14.33 -25.35
C ARG A 134 -13.60 -13.52 -24.81
N LEU A 135 -13.63 -13.24 -23.51
CA LEU A 135 -12.49 -12.64 -22.81
C LEU A 135 -11.43 -13.71 -22.50
N PRO A 136 -10.13 -13.35 -22.45
CA PRO A 136 -9.06 -14.28 -22.09
C PRO A 136 -9.22 -14.78 -20.65
N GLU A 137 -9.05 -16.08 -20.45
CA GLU A 137 -9.03 -16.71 -19.13
C GLU A 137 -7.60 -17.09 -18.71
N PHE A 138 -7.38 -17.36 -17.41
CA PHE A 138 -6.06 -17.71 -16.88
C PHE A 138 -5.43 -18.95 -17.53
N HIS A 139 -6.25 -19.89 -18.01
CA HIS A 139 -5.79 -21.09 -18.70
C HIS A 139 -5.24 -20.79 -20.11
N ASP A 140 -5.66 -19.69 -20.75
CA ASP A 140 -5.19 -19.29 -22.08
C ASP A 140 -3.77 -18.69 -22.03
N ARG A 141 -3.23 -18.41 -20.84
CA ARG A 141 -1.90 -17.82 -20.63
C ARG A 141 -0.78 -18.68 -21.22
N GLU A 142 -0.89 -20.01 -21.16
CA GLU A 142 0.11 -20.92 -21.73
C GLU A 142 0.14 -20.88 -23.26
N LEU A 143 -0.96 -20.43 -23.88
CA LEU A 143 -1.13 -20.32 -25.32
C LEU A 143 -0.76 -18.93 -25.86
N LEU A 144 -0.36 -17.99 -25.00
CA LEU A 144 -0.01 -16.61 -25.33
C LEU A 144 1.48 -16.31 -25.03
N PRO A 145 2.43 -16.99 -25.69
CA PRO A 145 3.86 -16.87 -25.38
C PRO A 145 4.41 -15.48 -25.65
N TYR A 146 3.99 -14.77 -26.71
CA TYR A 146 4.50 -13.44 -27.02
C TYR A 146 4.00 -12.40 -26.01
N LEU A 147 2.71 -12.41 -25.67
CA LEU A 147 2.15 -11.60 -24.60
C LEU A 147 2.80 -11.88 -23.24
N GLY A 148 3.10 -13.15 -22.93
CA GLY A 148 3.85 -13.54 -21.74
C GLY A 148 5.27 -12.94 -21.72
N CYS A 149 5.99 -13.01 -22.84
CA CYS A 149 7.32 -12.41 -22.98
C CYS A 149 7.28 -10.89 -22.87
N LEU A 150 6.29 -10.25 -23.49
CA LEU A 150 6.07 -8.80 -23.43
C LEU A 150 5.85 -8.34 -21.99
N LEU A 151 4.98 -9.02 -21.26
CA LEU A 151 4.73 -8.74 -19.84
C LEU A 151 6.01 -8.92 -19.01
N LEU A 152 6.76 -10.00 -19.23
CA LEU A 152 8.03 -10.23 -18.52
C LEU A 152 9.06 -9.15 -18.82
N GLU A 153 9.15 -8.66 -20.06
CA GLU A 153 10.06 -7.58 -20.42
C GLU A 153 9.63 -6.24 -19.82
N THR A 154 8.33 -5.98 -19.70
CA THR A 154 7.84 -4.77 -19.01
C THR A 154 8.05 -4.82 -17.49
N LEU A 155 8.02 -6.02 -16.89
CA LEU A 155 8.19 -6.26 -15.45
C LEU A 155 9.67 -6.40 -15.02
N ARG A 156 10.61 -6.28 -15.97
CA ARG A 156 12.05 -6.45 -15.76
C ARG A 156 12.69 -5.25 -15.06
#